data_AF-A0A7J9ND67-F1
#
_entry.id   AF-A0A7J9ND67-F1
#
_cell.length_a   1.000
_cell.length_b   1.000
_cell.length_c   1.000
_cell.angle_alpha   90.00
_cell.angle_beta   90.00
_cell.angle_gamma   90.00
#
_symmetry.space_group_name_H-M   'P 1'
#
loop_
_entity.id
_entity.type
_entity.pdbx_description
1 polymer ?
#
loop_
_entity_poly.entity_id
_entity_poly.type
_entity_poly.pdbx_seq_one_letter_code
_entity_poly.pdbx_strand_id
1 'polypeptide(L)'
;MSNAWKQIYRMKRFTVRATTTPEYHGWQSKRINDNIPEPNHENSQSIEEHLGVVPSELEIIKQDFEKRNVELEKKIEQMEAEKMNLILDADVQKLATERLRKGKLRLRKF
;
A
#
# COMPACT_ATOMS: atom_id res chain seq x y z
N MET A 1 -39.36 6.91 25.65
CA MET A 1 -37.89 7.02 25.76
C MET A 1 -37.32 8.40 25.32
N SER A 2 -37.97 9.19 24.46
CA SER A 2 -37.37 10.42 23.88
C SER A 2 -37.35 11.68 24.77
N ASN A 3 -38.05 11.69 25.90
CA ASN A 3 -38.17 12.90 26.75
C ASN A 3 -37.02 13.07 27.75
N ALA A 4 -36.45 11.98 28.26
CA ALA A 4 -35.36 12.02 29.23
C ALA A 4 -34.09 12.65 28.64
N TRP A 5 -33.75 12.33 27.38
CA TRP A 5 -32.60 12.92 26.70
C TRP A 5 -32.73 14.44 26.49
N LYS A 6 -33.93 14.90 26.11
CA LYS A 6 -34.23 16.34 25.97
C LYS A 6 -34.12 17.07 27.30
N GLN A 7 -34.52 16.43 28.40
CA GLN A 7 -34.43 16.99 29.75
C GLN A 7 -32.97 17.09 30.23
N ILE A 8 -32.17 16.03 30.03
CA ILE A 8 -30.73 16.03 30.34
C ILE A 8 -29.98 17.10 29.52
N TYR A 9 -30.29 17.23 28.24
CA TYR A 9 -29.69 18.24 27.37
C TYR A 9 -30.02 19.68 27.84
N ARG A 10 -31.27 19.93 28.27
CA ARG A 10 -31.69 21.22 28.82
C ARG A 10 -30.99 21.53 30.15
N MET A 11 -30.89 20.56 31.06
CA MET A 11 -30.16 20.72 32.31
C MET A 11 -28.68 21.02 32.05
N LYS A 12 -27.99 20.26 31.20
CA LYS A 12 -26.57 20.52 30.86
C LYS A 12 -26.35 21.93 30.32
N ARG A 13 -27.21 22.43 29.42
CA ARG A 13 -27.12 23.83 28.93
C ARG A 13 -27.34 24.85 30.05
N PHE A 14 -28.25 24.59 30.97
CA PHE A 14 -28.54 25.48 32.09
C PHE A 14 -27.38 25.51 33.10
N THR A 15 -26.81 24.36 33.44
CA THR A 15 -25.65 24.25 34.33
C THR A 15 -24.42 24.90 33.73
N VAL A 16 -24.14 24.68 32.44
CA VAL A 16 -23.04 25.34 31.73
C VAL A 16 -23.21 26.85 31.75
N ARG A 17 -24.42 27.37 31.48
CA ARG A 17 -24.69 28.82 31.54
C ARG A 17 -24.51 29.40 32.95
N ALA A 18 -24.74 28.60 34.00
CA ALA A 18 -24.57 29.02 35.39
C ALA A 18 -23.11 28.94 35.89
N THR A 19 -22.29 28.04 35.35
CA THR A 19 -20.87 27.90 35.70
C THR A 19 -19.94 28.74 34.82
N THR A 20 -20.50 29.42 33.82
CA THR A 20 -19.75 30.29 32.91
C THR A 20 -19.50 31.64 33.57
N THR A 21 -18.24 32.00 33.78
CA THR A 21 -17.86 33.31 34.34
C THR A 21 -18.28 34.46 33.40
N PRO A 22 -18.62 35.65 33.91
CA PRO A 22 -19.01 36.81 33.10
C PRO A 22 -17.98 37.17 32.01
N GLU A 23 -16.70 36.88 32.28
CA GLU A 23 -15.57 37.03 31.36
C GLU A 23 -15.71 36.17 30.10
N TYR A 24 -16.20 34.94 30.23
CA TYR A 24 -16.45 34.08 29.08
C TYR A 24 -17.60 34.60 28.22
N HIS A 25 -18.64 35.18 28.82
CA HIS A 25 -19.73 35.81 28.06
C HIS A 25 -19.22 37.04 27.29
N GLY A 26 -18.35 37.85 27.89
CA GLY A 26 -17.70 38.98 27.22
C GLY A 26 -16.78 38.53 26.09
N TRP A 27 -15.99 37.47 26.29
CA TRP A 27 -15.15 36.86 25.28
C TRP A 27 -15.94 36.24 24.12
N GLN A 28 -17.05 35.54 24.42
CA GLN A 28 -17.94 34.98 23.40
C GLN A 28 -18.67 36.08 22.62
N SER A 29 -19.14 37.13 23.29
CA SER A 29 -19.83 38.25 22.64
C SER A 29 -18.88 39.05 21.72
N LYS A 30 -17.58 39.13 22.06
CA LYS A 30 -16.55 39.62 21.14
C LYS A 30 -16.43 38.71 19.91
N ARG A 31 -16.28 37.38 20.10
CA ARG A 31 -16.15 36.43 18.97
C ARG A 31 -17.38 36.33 18.06
N ILE A 32 -18.59 36.60 18.57
CA ILE A 32 -19.81 36.59 17.74
C ILE A 32 -19.86 37.84 16.83
N ASN A 33 -19.30 38.97 17.27
CA ASN A 33 -19.23 40.21 16.48
C ASN A 33 -17.94 40.32 15.66
N ASP A 34 -16.90 39.56 16.01
CA ASP A 34 -15.73 39.38 15.19
C ASP A 34 -16.15 38.49 14.01
N ASN A 35 -16.35 39.09 12.84
CA ASN A 35 -16.40 38.38 11.58
C ASN A 35 -15.02 37.75 11.33
N ILE A 36 -14.69 36.68 12.05
CA ILE A 36 -13.54 35.84 11.75
C ILE A 36 -13.85 35.30 10.35
N PRO A 37 -13.07 35.67 9.32
CA PRO A 37 -13.21 35.04 8.03
C PRO A 37 -13.02 33.55 8.28
N GLU A 38 -14.00 32.75 7.86
CA GLU A 38 -13.80 31.31 7.70
C GLU A 38 -12.45 31.15 6.97
N PRO A 39 -11.46 30.43 7.52
CA PRO A 39 -10.15 30.32 6.89
C PRO A 39 -10.37 29.84 5.45
N ASN A 40 -9.98 30.67 4.48
CA ASN A 40 -10.24 30.48 3.06
C ASN A 40 -10.08 29.01 2.69
N HIS A 41 -11.20 28.37 2.34
CA HIS A 41 -11.24 26.95 1.97
C HIS A 41 -10.44 26.66 0.69
N GLU A 42 -9.94 27.70 0.01
CA GLU A 42 -9.12 27.63 -1.20
C GLU A 42 -7.71 27.08 -0.97
N ASN A 43 -7.23 27.04 0.28
CA ASN A 43 -5.93 26.45 0.64
C ASN A 43 -6.07 25.21 1.51
N SER A 44 -7.22 24.52 1.47
CA SER A 44 -7.37 23.24 2.15
C SER A 44 -6.65 22.15 1.37
N GLN A 45 -5.32 22.23 1.29
CA GLN A 45 -4.54 21.01 1.24
C GLN A 45 -4.99 20.19 2.45
N SER A 46 -5.42 18.96 2.23
CA SER A 46 -5.89 18.13 3.33
C SER A 46 -4.76 18.01 4.35
N ILE A 47 -5.08 17.85 5.63
CA ILE A 47 -4.07 17.58 6.67
C ILE A 47 -3.15 16.41 6.26
N GLU A 48 -3.65 15.49 5.44
CA GLU A 48 -2.89 14.40 4.80
C GLU A 48 -1.85 14.87 3.77
N GLU A 49 -2.09 15.93 2.99
CA GLU A 49 -1.06 16.50 2.10
C GLU A 49 0.06 17.21 2.88
N HIS A 50 -0.24 17.77 4.06
CA HIS A 50 0.74 18.48 4.89
C HIS A 50 1.55 17.57 5.82
N LEU A 51 0.98 16.46 6.27
CA LEU A 51 1.68 15.45 7.06
C LEU A 51 2.06 14.33 6.10
N GLY A 52 3.32 14.32 5.64
CA GLY A 52 3.84 13.33 4.68
C GLY A 52 3.17 11.96 4.88
N VAL A 53 2.31 11.59 3.91
CA VAL A 53 1.37 10.49 4.03
C VAL A 53 2.15 9.24 4.40
N VAL A 54 2.03 8.79 5.65
CA VAL A 54 2.57 7.50 6.07
C VAL A 54 1.72 6.47 5.34
N PRO A 55 2.31 5.65 4.44
CA PRO A 55 1.55 4.66 3.70
C PRO A 55 0.84 3.73 4.68
N SER A 56 -0.38 3.36 4.36
CA SER A 56 -1.10 2.40 5.18
C SER A 56 -0.36 1.05 5.20
N GLU A 57 -0.54 0.26 6.25
CA GLU A 57 0.05 -1.10 6.33
C GLU A 57 -0.31 -1.95 5.10
N LEU A 58 -1.53 -1.78 4.56
CA LEU A 58 -1.98 -2.46 3.34
C LEU A 58 -1.22 -2.01 2.09
N GLU A 59 -0.90 -0.73 2.01
CA GLU A 59 -0.15 -0.17 0.88
C GLU A 59 1.30 -0.67 0.88
N ILE A 60 1.92 -0.76 2.07
CA ILE A 60 3.25 -1.34 2.25
C ILE A 60 3.24 -2.82 1.83
N ILE A 61 2.27 -3.61 2.33
CA ILE A 61 2.15 -5.04 1.99
C ILE A 61 1.94 -5.23 0.49
N LYS A 62 1.13 -4.38 -0.15
CA LYS A 62 0.91 -4.43 -1.60
C LYS A 62 2.21 -4.20 -2.37
N GLN A 63 2.97 -3.17 -2.02
CA GLN A 63 4.25 -2.87 -2.68
C GLN A 63 5.25 -4.02 -2.52
N ASP A 64 5.36 -4.60 -1.32
CA ASP A 64 6.22 -5.75 -1.06
C ASP A 64 5.82 -6.97 -1.87
N PHE A 65 4.52 -7.23 -1.99
CA PHE A 65 4.00 -8.33 -2.81
C PHE A 65 4.34 -8.13 -4.30
N GLU A 66 4.13 -6.92 -4.81
CA GLU A 66 4.42 -6.58 -6.21
C GLU A 66 5.92 -6.69 -6.53
N LYS A 67 6.78 -6.25 -5.61
CA LYS A 67 8.24 -6.43 -5.71
C LYS A 67 8.63 -7.92 -5.75
N ARG A 68 8.06 -8.74 -4.87
CA ARG A 68 8.32 -10.20 -4.85
C ARG A 68 7.85 -10.89 -6.13
N ASN A 69 6.71 -10.47 -6.69
CA ASN A 69 6.24 -11.02 -7.95
C ASN A 69 7.22 -10.77 -9.09
N VAL A 70 7.73 -9.54 -9.23
CA VAL A 70 8.73 -9.22 -10.27
C VAL A 70 10.01 -10.04 -10.10
N GLU A 71 10.45 -10.27 -8.86
CA GLU A 71 11.62 -11.11 -8.59
C GLU A 71 11.37 -12.58 -8.98
N LEU A 72 10.19 -13.10 -8.67
CA LEU A 72 9.78 -14.47 -9.03
C LEU A 72 9.64 -14.65 -10.53
N GLU A 73 9.04 -13.69 -11.24
CA GLU A 73 8.93 -13.71 -12.71
C GLU A 73 10.30 -13.79 -13.38
N LYS A 74 11.26 -12.96 -12.94
CA LYS A 74 12.65 -13.02 -13.45
C LYS A 74 13.31 -14.38 -13.20
N LYS A 75 13.07 -14.97 -12.02
CA LYS A 75 13.62 -16.28 -11.68
C LYS A 75 13.00 -17.40 -12.52
N ILE A 76 11.70 -17.30 -12.83
CA ILE A 76 11.03 -18.22 -13.74
C ILE A 76 11.64 -18.13 -15.13
N GLU A 77 11.77 -16.92 -15.68
CA GLU A 77 12.36 -16.70 -17.00
C GLU A 77 13.80 -17.24 -17.08
N GLN A 78 14.62 -17.00 -16.04
CA GLN A 78 15.96 -17.57 -15.96
C GLN A 78 15.95 -19.10 -15.98
N MET A 79 15.10 -19.73 -15.16
CA MET A 79 15.00 -21.20 -15.12
C MET A 79 14.52 -21.78 -16.45
N GLU A 80 13.61 -21.11 -17.15
CA GLU A 80 13.15 -21.54 -18.47
C GLU A 80 14.28 -21.50 -19.51
N ALA A 81 15.10 -20.44 -19.49
CA ALA A 81 16.29 -20.35 -20.33
C ALA A 81 17.33 -21.43 -20.01
N GLU A 82 17.61 -21.67 -18.72
CA GLU A 82 18.52 -22.73 -18.26
C GLU A 82 18.01 -24.11 -18.69
N LYS A 83 16.71 -24.37 -18.57
CA LYS A 83 16.08 -25.61 -19.03
C LYS A 83 16.27 -25.83 -20.53
N MET A 84 16.09 -24.79 -21.37
CA MET A 84 16.32 -24.91 -22.81
C MET A 84 17.77 -25.26 -23.13
N ASN A 85 18.73 -24.64 -22.45
CA ASN A 85 20.16 -24.95 -22.63
C ASN A 85 20.47 -26.41 -22.28
N LEU A 86 19.94 -26.91 -21.16
CA LEU A 86 20.13 -28.30 -20.75
C LEU A 86 19.54 -29.30 -21.75
N ILE A 87 18.40 -28.97 -22.37
CA ILE A 87 17.80 -29.81 -23.43
C ILE A 87 18.74 -29.87 -24.64
N LEU A 88 19.27 -28.74 -25.08
CA LEU A 88 20.21 -28.68 -26.20
C LEU A 88 21.49 -29.47 -25.91
N ASP A 89 22.07 -29.32 -24.72
CA ASP A 89 23.26 -30.06 -24.30
C ASP A 89 23.03 -31.57 -24.31
N ALA A 90 21.86 -32.02 -23.83
CA ALA A 90 21.48 -33.43 -23.85
C ALA A 90 21.40 -33.98 -25.29
N ASP A 91 20.82 -33.22 -26.21
CA ASP A 91 20.74 -33.60 -27.63
C ASP A 91 22.13 -33.64 -28.30
N VAL A 92 23.01 -32.70 -27.98
CA VAL A 92 24.41 -32.68 -28.46
C VAL A 92 25.17 -33.92 -27.96
N GLN A 93 25.05 -34.26 -26.67
CA GLN A 93 25.69 -35.45 -26.10
C GLN A 93 25.14 -36.73 -26.75
N LYS A 94 23.83 -36.81 -26.97
CA LYS A 94 23.18 -37.93 -27.66
C LYS A 94 23.71 -38.09 -29.10
N LEU A 95 23.84 -37.00 -29.84
CA LEU A 95 24.39 -37.04 -31.21
C LEU A 95 25.86 -37.48 -31.20
N ALA A 96 26.66 -36.98 -30.27
CA ALA A 96 28.08 -37.33 -30.14
C ALA A 96 28.27 -38.83 -29.85
N THR A 97 27.48 -39.38 -28.92
CA THR A 97 27.53 -40.81 -28.57
C THR A 97 27.08 -41.70 -29.73
N GLU A 98 26.06 -41.29 -30.50
CA GLU A 98 25.62 -42.02 -31.69
C GLU A 98 26.71 -42.05 -32.77
N ARG A 99 27.35 -40.90 -33.05
CA ARG A 99 28.47 -40.80 -34.00
C ARG A 99 29.63 -41.69 -33.59
N LEU A 100 30.00 -41.69 -32.31
CA LEU A 100 31.06 -42.55 -31.76
C LEU A 100 30.73 -44.04 -31.98
N ARG A 101 29.48 -44.45 -31.70
CA ARG A 101 29.03 -45.83 -31.91
C ARG A 101 29.09 -46.22 -33.39
N LYS A 102 28.64 -45.36 -34.30
CA LYS A 102 28.73 -45.60 -35.76
C LYS A 102 30.19 -45.73 -36.21
N GLY A 103 31.09 -44.90 -35.71
CA GLY A 103 32.54 -45.00 -36.01
C GLY A 103 33.13 -46.33 -35.55
N LYS A 104 32.86 -46.75 -34.31
CA LYS A 104 33.33 -48.05 -33.76
C LYS A 104 32.80 -49.25 -34.56
N LEU A 105 31.54 -49.20 -35.01
CA LEU A 105 30.96 -50.26 -35.85
C LEU A 105 31.62 -50.36 -37.23
N ARG A 106 32.10 -49.24 -37.79
CA ARG A 106 32.84 -49.25 -39.07
C ARG A 106 34.24 -49.83 -38.90
N LEU A 107 34.95 -49.48 -37.83
CA LEU A 107 36.29 -50.01 -37.53
C LEU A 107 36.31 -51.52 -37.25
N ARG A 108 35.23 -52.09 -36.70
CA ARG A 108 35.10 -53.54 -36.46
C ARG A 108 34.74 -54.38 -37.69
N LYS A 109 34.42 -53.74 -38.82
CA LYS A 109 34.03 -54.41 -40.08
C LYS A 109 35.18 -54.55 -41.08
N PHE A 110 36.38 -54.13 -40.68
CA PHE A 110 37.66 -54.38 -41.35
C PHE A 110 38.51 -55.26 -40.44
#